data_AF-A0A850A7F4-F1
#
_entry.id   AF-A0A850A7F4-F1
#
_cell.length_a   1.000
_cell.length_b   1.000
_cell.length_c   1.000
_cell.angle_alpha   90.00
_cell.angle_beta   90.00
_cell.angle_gamma   90.00
#
_symmetry.space_group_name_H-M   'P 1'
#
loop_
_entity.id
_entity.type
_entity.pdbx_description
1 polymer ?
#
loop_
_entity_poly.entity_id
_entity_poly.type
_entity_poly.pdbx_seq_one_letter_code
_entity_poly.pdbx_strand_id
1 'polypeptide(L)' 'MHNINNANHLGEFPGLQWTRKDSEELVVLYLNDYYRTLDEYYLREALQIAKDDGVDFDKVMRKVRFQLS' A
#
# COMPACT_ATOMS: atom_id res chain seq x y z
N MET A 1 36.81 3.39 -22.22
CA MET A 1 35.62 3.65 -21.40
C MET A 1 34.41 3.13 -22.18
N HIS A 2 33.84 2.00 -21.76
CA HIS A 2 32.66 1.43 -22.40
C HIS A 2 31.41 1.97 -21.70
N ASN A 3 30.54 2.59 -22.49
CA ASN A 3 29.30 3.22 -22.05
C ASN A 3 28.25 2.13 -21.79
N ILE A 4 27.87 1.94 -20.52
CA ILE A 4 26.92 0.90 -20.08
C ILE A 4 25.51 1.47 -20.16
N ASN A 5 25.00 1.66 -21.38
CA ASN A 5 23.58 1.96 -21.62
C ASN A 5 22.75 0.67 -21.55
N ASN A 6 22.58 0.11 -20.36
CA ASN A 6 21.68 -1.04 -20.17
C ASN A 6 20.80 -0.91 -18.93
N ALA A 7 20.12 0.23 -18.79
CA ALA A 7 19.18 0.51 -17.70
C ALA A 7 17.70 0.35 -18.12
N ASN A 8 17.39 -0.42 -19.16
CA ASN A 8 16.02 -0.59 -19.70
C ASN A 8 15.51 -2.05 -19.69
N HIS A 9 15.85 -2.84 -18.67
CA HIS A 9 15.30 -4.19 -18.49
C HIS A 9 14.80 -4.44 -17.05
N LEU A 10 13.99 -3.52 -16.52
CA LEU A 10 13.07 -3.80 -15.41
C LEU A 10 11.60 -3.88 -15.88
N GLY A 11 11.40 -4.01 -17.19
CA GLY A 11 10.12 -4.45 -17.74
C GLY A 11 10.05 -5.97 -17.65
N GLU A 12 8.94 -6.47 -17.11
CA GLU A 12 8.45 -7.84 -17.24
C GLU A 12 9.01 -8.86 -16.22
N PHE A 13 8.56 -8.75 -14.97
CA PHE A 13 8.16 -9.95 -14.22
C PHE A 13 6.66 -10.21 -14.53
N PRO A 14 6.32 -11.08 -15.49
CA PRO A 14 4.92 -11.30 -15.92
C PRO A 14 4.04 -12.03 -14.88
N GLY A 15 4.47 -12.12 -13.62
CA GLY A 15 3.79 -12.89 -12.57
C GLY A 15 3.33 -12.11 -11.33
N LEU A 16 3.67 -10.82 -11.19
CA LEU A 16 3.31 -10.00 -10.02
C LEU A 16 2.74 -8.67 -10.48
N GLN A 17 1.53 -8.69 -11.05
CA GLN A 17 0.77 -7.47 -11.25
C GLN A 17 0.18 -7.04 -9.91
N TRP A 18 0.58 -5.87 -9.44
CA TRP A 18 -0.03 -5.22 -8.28
C TRP A 18 -1.53 -5.03 -8.53
N THR A 19 -2.36 -5.62 -7.67
CA THR A 19 -3.82 -5.55 -7.77
C THR A 19 -4.38 -4.61 -6.72
N ARG A 20 -5.62 -4.14 -6.94
CA ARG A 20 -6.36 -3.38 -5.92
C ARG A 20 -6.50 -4.13 -4.59
N LYS A 21 -6.53 -5.47 -4.63
CA LYS A 21 -6.60 -6.31 -3.42
C LYS A 21 -5.30 -6.22 -2.62
N ASP A 22 -4.15 -6.15 -3.29
CA ASP A 22 -2.86 -5.97 -2.65
C ASP A 22 -2.78 -4.58 -1.99
N SER A 23 -3.32 -3.55 -2.65
CA SER A 23 -3.49 -2.21 -2.06
C SER A 23 -4.40 -2.21 -0.84
N GLU A 24 -5.55 -2.90 -0.91
CA GLU A 24 -6.47 -3.07 0.24
C GLU A 24 -5.76 -3.73 1.42
N GLU A 25 -4.95 -4.76 1.18
CA GLU A 25 -4.17 -5.44 2.22
C GLU A 25 -3.06 -4.54 2.79
N LEU A 26 -2.37 -3.77 1.95
CA LEU A 26 -1.35 -2.83 2.38
C LEU A 26 -1.94 -1.70 3.25
N VAL A 27 -3.10 -1.14 2.85
CA VAL A 27 -3.85 -0.16 3.64
C VAL A 27 -4.21 -0.74 5.02
N VAL A 28 -4.62 -2.01 5.09
CA VAL A 28 -4.88 -2.69 6.37
C VAL A 28 -3.62 -2.76 7.24
N LEU A 29 -2.46 -3.08 6.66
CA LEU A 29 -1.19 -3.14 7.41
C LEU A 29 -0.85 -1.78 8.02
N TYR A 30 -0.86 -0.72 7.21
CA TYR A 30 -0.61 0.65 7.69
C TYR A 30 -1.60 1.10 8.77
N LEU A 31 -2.89 0.78 8.62
CA LEU A 31 -3.89 1.12 9.64
C LEU A 31 -3.68 0.37 10.96
N ASN A 32 -3.24 -0.90 10.91
CA ASN A 32 -2.88 -1.63 12.12
C ASN A 32 -1.70 -1.00 12.85
N ASP A 33 -0.66 -0.62 12.11
CA ASP A 33 0.51 0.05 12.69
C ASP A 33 0.15 1.43 13.25
N TYR A 34 -0.69 2.19 12.55
CA TYR A 34 -1.27 3.42 13.07
C TYR A 34 -2.01 3.19 14.38
N TYR A 35 -2.92 2.21 14.49
CA TYR A 35 -3.66 1.99 15.74
C TYR A 35 -2.78 1.47 16.89
N ARG A 36 -1.66 0.81 16.59
CA ARG A 36 -0.70 0.35 17.59
C ARG A 36 0.20 1.46 18.11
N THR A 37 0.60 2.39 17.24
CA THR A 37 1.64 3.40 17.53
C THR A 37 1.08 4.81 17.71
N LEU A 38 -0.11 5.06 17.16
CA LEU A 38 -0.72 6.38 16.96
C LEU A 38 0.13 7.34 16.11
N ASP A 39 1.06 6.81 15.30
CA ASP A 39 1.90 7.61 14.42
C ASP A 39 1.16 7.97 13.12
N GLU A 40 0.94 9.27 12.90
CA GLU A 40 0.26 9.84 11.73
C GLU A 40 0.97 9.55 10.40
N TYR A 41 2.25 9.18 10.42
CA TYR A 41 2.93 8.69 9.23
C TYR A 41 2.17 7.53 8.58
N TYR A 42 1.83 6.49 9.35
CA TYR A 42 1.15 5.32 8.82
C TYR A 42 -0.27 5.64 8.33
N LEU A 43 -0.96 6.57 9.00
CA LEU A 43 -2.28 7.04 8.56
C LEU A 43 -2.21 7.76 7.21
N ARG A 44 -1.19 8.60 7.00
CA ARG A 44 -0.98 9.32 5.74
C ARG A 44 -0.67 8.37 4.58
N GLU A 45 0.19 7.38 4.82
CA GLU A 45 0.50 6.37 3.80
C GLU A 45 -0.74 5.55 3.42
N ALA A 46 -1.53 5.11 4.41
CA ALA A 46 -2.78 4.40 4.15
C ALA A 46 -3.78 5.23 3.32
N LEU A 47 -3.91 6.53 3.61
CA LEU A 47 -4.76 7.45 2.85
C LEU A 47 -4.26 7.65 1.42
N GLN A 48 -2.94 7.79 1.23
CA GLN A 48 -2.34 8.01 -0.08
C GLN A 48 -2.53 6.79 -0.98
N ILE A 49 -2.21 5.59 -0.49
CA ILE A 49 -2.42 4.34 -1.24
C ILE A 49 -3.89 4.16 -1.60
N ALA A 50 -4.80 4.42 -0.64
CA ALA A 50 -6.21 4.24 -0.89
C ALA A 50 -6.75 5.20 -1.96
N LYS A 51 -6.24 6.44 -1.99
CA LYS A 51 -6.57 7.42 -3.01
C LYS A 51 -6.03 7.02 -4.39
N ASP A 52 -4.78 6.59 -4.47
CA ASP A 52 -4.12 6.30 -5.75
C ASP A 52 -4.68 5.04 -6.42
N ASP A 53 -4.99 4.01 -5.62
CA ASP A 53 -5.44 2.71 -6.13
C ASP A 53 -6.96 2.51 -6.06
N GLY A 54 -7.72 3.54 -5.62
CA GLY A 54 -9.18 3.50 -5.57
C GLY A 54 -9.73 2.52 -4.52
N VAL A 55 -9.06 2.40 -3.37
CA VAL A 55 -9.53 1.62 -2.22
C VAL A 55 -10.53 2.44 -1.41
N ASP A 56 -11.61 1.81 -0.98
CA ASP A 56 -12.58 2.40 -0.05
C ASP A 56 -11.99 2.48 1.36
N PHE A 57 -11.28 3.57 1.64
CA PHE A 57 -10.56 3.80 2.90
C PHE A 57 -11.50 3.70 4.12
N ASP A 58 -12.67 4.33 4.08
CA ASP A 58 -13.61 4.36 5.21
C ASP A 58 -14.14 2.96 5.55
N LYS A 59 -14.35 2.11 4.54
CA LYS A 59 -14.74 0.72 4.74
C LYS A 59 -13.60 -0.09 5.38
N VAL A 60 -12.38 0.07 4.88
CA VAL A 60 -11.20 -0.65 5.39
C VAL A 60 -10.87 -0.21 6.82
N MET A 61 -10.84 1.09 7.09
CA MET A 61 -10.59 1.65 8.42
C MET A 61 -11.60 1.16 9.47
N ARG A 62 -12.89 1.15 9.12
CA ARG A 62 -13.92 0.57 10.00
C ARG A 62 -13.65 -0.90 10.30
N LYS A 63 -13.33 -1.70 9.28
CA LYS A 63 -13.01 -3.14 9.45
C LYS A 63 -11.84 -3.34 10.42
N VAL A 64 -10.74 -2.61 10.23
CA VAL A 64 -9.55 -2.74 11.08
C VAL A 64 -9.85 -2.32 12.52
N ARG A 65 -10.56 -1.20 12.72
CA ARG A 65 -10.92 -0.71 14.05
C ARG A 65 -11.74 -1.72 14.86
N PHE A 66 -12.71 -2.40 14.24
CA PHE A 66 -13.54 -3.39 14.91
C PHE A 66 -12.84 -4.72 15.19
N GLN A 67 -11.75 -5.04 14.48
CA GLN A 67 -10.92 -6.21 14.77
C GLN A 67 -10.03 -6.03 16.02
N LEU A 68 -9.80 -4.79 16.44
CA LEU A 68 -9.01 -4.43 17.62
C LEU A 68 -9.87 -4.27 18.90
N SER A 69 -11.20 -4.36 18.77
CA SER A 69 -12.17 -4.29 19.88
C SER A 69 -12.44 -5.68 20.44
#